data_AF-G5LRM1-F1
#
_entry.id   AF-G5LRM1-F1
#
_cell.length_a   1.000
_cell.length_b   1.000
_cell.length_c   1.000
_cell.angle_alpha   90.00
_cell.angle_beta   90.00
_cell.angle_gamma   90.00
#
_symmetry.space_group_name_H-M   'P 1'
#
loop_
_entity.id
_entity.type
_entity.pdbx_description
1 polymer ?
#
loop_
_entity_poly.entity_id
_entity_poly.type
_entity_poly.pdbx_seq_one_letter_code
_entity_poly.pdbx_strand_id
1 'polypeptide(L)' 'YKRAFAIRSRRAEILAAQMSNEPIPLDAGTLAALNPNRLWVRKLLKGKAVK' A
#
# COMPACT_ATOMS: atom_id res chain seq x y z
N TYR A 1 5.82 -19.97 3.39
CA TYR A 1 4.36 -20.20 3.47
C TYR A 1 3.65 -19.28 4.47
N LYS A 2 3.98 -19.26 5.78
CA LYS A 2 3.24 -18.46 6.78
C LYS A 2 3.19 -16.93 6.52
N ARG A 3 4.29 -16.31 6.07
CA ARG A 3 4.33 -14.86 5.75
C ARG A 3 3.41 -14.48 4.59
N ALA A 4 3.33 -15.30 3.54
CA ALA A 4 2.52 -15.01 2.37
C ALA A 4 1.01 -15.10 2.67
N PHE A 5 0.61 -16.03 3.55
CA PHE A 5 -0.78 -16.19 3.97
C PHE A 5 -1.27 -14.99 4.79
N ALA A 6 -0.49 -14.57 5.80
CA ALA A 6 -0.85 -13.43 6.65
C ALA A 6 -0.91 -12.09 5.88
N ILE A 7 -0.01 -11.88 4.90
CA ILE A 7 -0.02 -10.67 4.08
C ILE A 7 -1.24 -10.61 3.15
N ARG A 8 -1.74 -11.76 2.67
CA ARG A 8 -2.88 -11.81 1.74
C ARG A 8 -4.18 -11.34 2.41
N SER A 9 -4.50 -11.86 3.60
CA SER A 9 -5.72 -11.45 4.34
C SER A 9 -5.73 -9.94 4.61
N ARG A 10 -4.59 -9.43 5.11
CA ARG A 10 -4.44 -8.01 5.43
C ARG A 10 -4.62 -7.09 4.22
N ARG A 11 -4.20 -7.51 3.03
CA ARG A 11 -4.40 -6.73 1.79
C ARG A 11 -5.86 -6.70 1.35
N ALA A 12 -6.59 -7.80 1.54
CA ALA A 12 -8.01 -7.86 1.22
C ALA A 12 -8.83 -6.95 2.13
N GLU A 13 -8.53 -6.95 3.44
CA GLU A 13 -9.18 -6.08 4.43
C GLU A 13 -8.93 -4.59 4.14
N ILE A 14 -7.69 -4.21 3.80
CA ILE A 14 -7.36 -2.82 3.42
C ILE A 14 -8.12 -2.38 2.17
N LEU A 15 -8.22 -3.26 1.16
CA LEU A 15 -8.94 -2.95 -0.07
C LEU A 15 -10.45 -2.81 0.18
N ALA A 16 -11.04 -3.69 0.99
CA ALA A 16 -12.45 -3.59 1.37
C ALA A 16 -12.74 -2.28 2.13
N ALA A 17 -11.90 -1.90 3.09
CA ALA A 17 -12.04 -0.64 3.82
C ALA A 17 -11.92 0.59 2.90
N GLN A 18 -11.03 0.55 1.90
CA GLN A 18 -10.91 1.61 0.89
C GLN A 18 -12.16 1.74 0.01
N MET A 19 -12.77 0.62 -0.39
CA MET A 19 -14.00 0.63 -1.19
C MET A 19 -15.22 1.09 -0.38
N SER A 20 -15.26 0.76 0.91
CA SER A 20 -16.32 1.18 1.83
C SER A 20 -16.13 2.57 2.43
N ASN A 21 -15.03 3.26 2.08
CA ASN A 21 -14.68 4.57 2.63
C ASN A 21 -14.56 4.60 4.17
N GLU A 22 -14.25 3.44 4.76
CA GLU A 22 -14.08 3.26 6.20
C GLU A 22 -12.66 3.62 6.66
N PRO A 23 -12.47 4.01 7.94
CA PRO A 23 -11.15 4.29 8.47
C PRO A 23 -10.27 3.05 8.41
N ILE A 24 -9.18 3.14 7.64
CA ILE A 24 -8.25 2.02 7.45
C ILE A 24 -7.44 1.81 8.75
N PRO A 25 -7.41 0.60 9.31
CA PRO A 25 -6.74 0.32 10.59
C PRO A 25 -5.21 0.19 10.46
N LEU A 26 -4.58 1.01 9.62
CA LEU A 26 -3.14 1.02 9.37
C LEU A 26 -2.58 2.44 9.29
N ASP A 27 -1.35 2.61 9.78
CA ASP A 27 -0.59 3.85 9.64
C ASP A 27 -0.30 4.20 8.17
N ALA A 28 -0.33 5.50 7.85
CA ALA A 28 -0.12 6.04 6.51
C ALA A 28 1.24 5.63 5.92
N GLY A 29 2.28 5.48 6.76
CA GLY A 29 3.59 5.00 6.33
C GLY A 29 3.58 3.54 5.87
N THR A 30 2.76 2.70 6.51
CA THR A 30 2.59 1.29 6.11
C THR A 30 1.76 1.17 4.84
N LEU A 31 0.75 2.02 4.65
CA LEU A 31 -0.03 2.10 3.40
C LEU A 31 0.82 2.58 2.22
N ALA A 32 1.67 3.59 2.43
CA ALA A 32 2.62 4.04 1.42
C ALA A 32 3.67 2.97 1.06
N ALA A 33 3.99 2.08 2.01
CA ALA A 33 4.88 0.94 1.76
C ALA A 33 4.22 -0.15 0.89
N LEU A 34 2.90 -0.31 0.99
CA LEU A 34 2.09 -1.30 0.27
C LEU A 34 1.61 -0.82 -1.11
N ASN A 35 1.59 0.50 -1.33
CA ASN A 35 1.14 1.06 -2.60
C ASN A 35 2.05 0.55 -3.75
N PRO A 36 1.49 -0.10 -4.81
CA PRO A 36 2.26 -0.53 -5.97
C PRO A 36 3.05 0.63 -6.60
N ASN A 37 2.58 1.86 -6.40
CA ASN A 37 3.18 3.05 -6.95
C ASN A 37 4.35 3.62 -6.16
N ARG A 38 4.68 3.02 -5.02
CA ARG A 38 5.74 3.49 -4.11
C ARG A 38 7.08 3.75 -4.82
N LEU A 39 7.48 2.88 -5.75
CA LEU A 39 8.79 2.97 -6.38
C LEU A 39 8.91 4.18 -7.30
N TRP A 40 7.88 4.46 -8.09
CA TRP A 40 7.88 5.59 -9.02
C TRP A 40 7.48 6.90 -8.34
N VAL A 41 6.58 6.87 -7.36
CA VAL A 41 6.30 8.04 -6.49
C VAL A 41 7.56 8.53 -5.79
N ARG A 42 8.41 7.63 -5.27
CA ARG A 42 9.71 8.02 -4.68
C ARG A 42 10.70 8.58 -5.70
N LYS A 43 10.59 8.20 -6.98
CA LYS A 43 11.41 8.78 -8.06
C LYS A 43 10.92 10.18 -8.41
N LEU A 44 9.60 10.37 -8.53
CA LEU A 44 8.97 11.66 -8.79
C LEU A 44 9.25 12.68 -7.68
N LEU A 45 9.13 12.28 -6.41
CA LEU A 45 9.48 13.12 -5.25
C LEU A 45 10.97 13.53 -5.23
N LYS A 46 11.84 12.80 -5.93
CA LYS A 46 13.26 13.10 -6.08
C LYS A 46 13.58 13.81 -7.40
N GLY A 47 12.57 14.26 -8.14
CA GLY A 47 12.72 14.94 -9.44
C GLY A 47 13.26 14.04 -10.56
N LYS A 48 13.20 12.71 -10.41
CA LYS A 48 13.68 11.78 -11.43
C LYS A 48 12.54 11.38 -12.37
N ALA A 49 12.80 11.46 -13.67
CA ALA A 49 11.87 10.98 -14.69
C ALA A 49 11.57 9.48 -14.48
N VAL A 50 10.29 9.14 -14.41
CA VAL A 50 9.80 7.77 -14.48
C VAL A 50 9.72 7.46 -15.97
N LYS A 51 10.58 6.55 -16.43
CA LYS A 51 10.66 6.11 -17.82
C LYS A 51 9.93 4.78 -17.97
#